data_AF-A0A847B542-F1
#
_entry.id   AF-A0A847B542-F1
#
_cell.length_a   1.000
_cell.length_b   1.000
_cell.length_c   1.000
_cell.angle_alpha   90.00
_cell.angle_beta   90.00
_cell.angle_gamma   90.00
#
_symmetry.space_group_name_H-M   'P 1'
#
loop_
_entity.id
_entity.type
_entity.pdbx_description
1 polymer ?
#
loop_
_entity_poly.entity_id
_entity_poly.type
_entity_poly.pdbx_seq_one_letter_code
_entity_poly.pdbx_strand_id
1 'polypeptide(L)'
;MAKLKERKIEGLVPDASGAAAIEFGNEKGYLLPKKHRWIMPEGLKGWVALIPALFFLIIFMIYPIINAILMSFINNFYWVGGSNSSFAIINYFAAIDNTRSGIEVSWGVLNYIKCFSDDLFWQALGNTGMIVIISVPLTIIIALLIAVCI
;
A
#
# COMPACT_ATOMS: atom_id res chain seq x y z
N MET A 1 -2.67 -15.72 -95.92
CA MET A 1 -2.00 -14.42 -96.10
C MET A 1 -1.00 -14.25 -94.96
N ALA A 2 0.25 -14.69 -95.12
CA ALA A 2 1.40 -13.84 -95.52
C ALA A 2 1.55 -12.61 -94.59
N LYS A 3 2.60 -12.45 -93.77
CA LYS A 3 4.03 -12.63 -94.05
C LYS A 3 4.84 -13.16 -92.86
N LEU A 4 5.65 -14.17 -93.15
CA LEU A 4 6.98 -14.39 -92.58
C LEU A 4 7.92 -13.26 -93.06
N LYS A 5 8.77 -12.72 -92.17
CA LYS A 5 10.18 -12.36 -92.46
C LYS A 5 10.87 -11.97 -91.15
N GLU A 6 11.53 -12.94 -90.50
CA GLU A 6 13.01 -13.07 -90.41
C GLU A 6 13.60 -12.23 -89.27
N ARG A 7 14.61 -12.66 -88.52
CA ARG A 7 15.33 -13.92 -88.23
C ARG A 7 16.47 -13.48 -87.29
N LYS A 8 17.09 -14.46 -86.63
CA LYS A 8 18.48 -14.46 -86.12
C LYS A 8 18.68 -13.69 -84.79
N ILE A 9 19.25 -14.25 -83.72
CA ILE A 9 20.33 -15.26 -83.57
C ILE A 9 20.13 -15.98 -82.21
N GLU A 10 19.96 -17.31 -82.17
CA GLU A 10 20.91 -18.32 -81.65
C GLU A 10 21.25 -18.11 -80.15
N GLY A 11 20.83 -18.92 -79.17
CA GLY A 11 20.96 -20.37 -79.09
C GLY A 11 22.38 -20.75 -78.64
N LEU A 12 22.68 -20.84 -77.33
CA LEU A 12 23.81 -21.65 -76.84
C LEU A 12 23.76 -21.98 -75.33
N VAL A 13 23.41 -23.24 -75.04
CA VAL A 13 23.91 -24.10 -73.93
C VAL A 13 23.29 -23.91 -72.52
N PRO A 14 22.83 -25.00 -71.86
CA PRO A 14 22.32 -24.99 -70.50
C PRO A 14 23.50 -25.00 -69.52
N ASP A 15 23.57 -24.01 -68.63
CA ASP A 15 24.52 -24.03 -67.51
C ASP A 15 23.78 -24.06 -66.17
N ALA A 16 24.48 -24.63 -65.21
CA ALA A 16 23.97 -25.06 -63.93
C ALA A 16 23.50 -23.88 -63.06
N SER A 17 22.23 -23.47 -63.25
CA SER A 17 21.60 -22.44 -62.42
C SER A 17 20.13 -22.75 -62.18
N GLY A 18 19.86 -24.00 -61.76
CA GLY A 18 18.50 -24.44 -61.46
C GLY A 18 18.39 -25.56 -60.42
N ALA A 19 19.51 -26.05 -59.87
CA ALA A 19 19.55 -27.19 -58.96
C ALA A 19 20.09 -26.87 -57.55
N ALA A 20 20.30 -25.59 -57.19
CA ALA A 20 20.91 -25.24 -55.91
C ALA A 20 20.40 -23.89 -55.35
N ALA A 21 19.12 -23.84 -55.03
CA ALA A 21 18.58 -22.91 -54.04
C ALA A 21 17.55 -23.69 -53.20
N ILE A 22 17.97 -24.75 -52.53
CA ILE A 22 18.38 -24.67 -51.13
C ILE A 22 17.19 -24.18 -50.27
N GLU A 23 16.28 -25.11 -50.00
CA GLU A 23 15.56 -25.14 -48.73
C GLU A 23 16.59 -25.38 -47.62
N PHE A 24 17.31 -24.36 -47.19
CA PHE A 24 17.91 -24.37 -45.85
C PHE A 24 16.77 -24.08 -44.87
N GLY A 25 16.06 -25.16 -44.51
CA GLY A 25 15.39 -25.22 -43.23
C GLY A 25 16.38 -24.75 -42.17
N ASN A 26 15.98 -23.72 -41.42
CA ASN A 26 16.75 -23.11 -40.35
C ASN A 26 17.40 -24.20 -39.48
N GLU A 27 18.69 -24.41 -39.67
CA GLU A 27 19.52 -25.50 -39.10
C GLU A 27 19.81 -25.32 -37.62
N LYS A 28 19.15 -24.35 -37.00
CA LYS A 28 19.36 -23.99 -35.63
C LYS A 28 18.01 -24.02 -34.96
N GLY A 29 17.77 -25.12 -34.25
CA GLY A 29 16.68 -25.35 -33.30
C GLY A 29 16.76 -24.36 -32.12
N TYR A 30 16.72 -23.08 -32.43
CA TYR A 30 16.55 -22.04 -31.45
C TYR A 30 15.09 -22.07 -31.03
N LEU A 31 14.84 -22.57 -29.84
CA LEU A 31 13.59 -22.33 -29.13
C LEU A 31 13.46 -20.80 -29.02
N LEU A 32 12.64 -20.19 -29.87
CA LEU A 32 12.39 -18.75 -29.78
C LEU A 32 11.76 -18.51 -28.40
N PRO A 33 12.39 -17.73 -27.50
CA PRO A 33 11.88 -17.56 -26.17
C PRO A 33 10.51 -16.89 -26.27
N LYS A 34 9.48 -17.55 -25.74
CA LYS A 34 8.11 -17.04 -25.71
C LYS A 34 8.13 -15.67 -25.02
N LYS A 35 7.93 -14.61 -25.80
CA LYS A 35 7.98 -13.20 -25.35
C LYS A 35 6.99 -13.02 -24.20
N HIS A 36 7.50 -13.01 -22.97
CA HIS A 36 6.69 -12.77 -21.77
C HIS A 36 6.16 -11.34 -21.82
N ARG A 37 4.87 -11.19 -22.15
CA ARG A 37 4.24 -9.92 -22.52
C ARG A 37 3.84 -9.05 -21.32
N TRP A 38 4.16 -9.48 -20.10
CA TRP A 38 3.92 -8.68 -18.90
C TRP A 38 5.09 -7.72 -18.68
N ILE A 39 5.14 -6.66 -19.49
CA ILE A 39 5.97 -5.48 -19.23
C ILE A 39 5.13 -4.60 -18.31
N MET A 40 5.18 -4.88 -17.00
CA MET A 40 4.59 -3.96 -16.02
C MET A 40 5.44 -2.68 -16.01
N PRO A 41 4.82 -1.48 -16.06
CA PRO A 41 5.54 -0.23 -15.84
C PRO A 41 6.34 -0.32 -14.54
N GLU A 42 7.58 0.16 -14.53
CA GLU A 42 8.47 0.00 -13.38
C GLU A 42 7.87 0.56 -12.08
N GLY A 43 7.06 1.63 -12.16
CA GLY A 43 6.32 2.16 -11.02
C GLY A 43 5.19 1.22 -10.52
N LEU A 44 4.52 0.50 -11.41
CA LEU A 44 3.39 -0.36 -11.04
C LEU A 44 3.86 -1.57 -10.21
N LYS A 45 5.06 -2.10 -10.48
CA LYS A 45 5.66 -3.18 -9.69
C LYS A 45 5.85 -2.77 -8.22
N GLY A 46 6.29 -1.53 -8.00
CA GLY A 46 6.42 -0.96 -6.65
C GLY A 46 5.07 -0.84 -5.94
N TRP A 47 4.05 -0.32 -6.61
CA TRP A 47 2.71 -0.21 -6.04
C TRP A 47 2.10 -1.57 -5.69
N VAL A 48 2.22 -2.57 -6.56
CA VAL A 48 1.70 -3.94 -6.30
C VAL A 48 2.41 -4.58 -5.10
N ALA A 49 3.73 -4.39 -4.96
CA ALA A 49 4.47 -4.87 -3.80
C ALA A 49 4.09 -4.12 -2.51
N LEU A 50 3.65 -2.87 -2.62
CA LEU A 50 3.34 -1.98 -1.49
C LEU A 50 1.88 -2.09 -1.01
N ILE A 51 0.93 -2.46 -1.89
CA ILE A 51 -0.50 -2.69 -1.56
C ILE A 51 -0.70 -3.57 -0.31
N PRO A 52 -0.06 -4.75 -0.15
CA PRO A 52 -0.29 -5.57 1.04
C PRO A 52 0.17 -4.87 2.32
N ALA A 53 1.31 -4.16 2.29
CA ALA A 53 1.79 -3.41 3.43
C ALA A 53 0.85 -2.24 3.78
N LEU A 54 0.36 -1.49 2.77
CA LEU A 54 -0.62 -0.42 2.98
C LEU A 54 -1.94 -0.94 3.53
N PHE A 55 -2.43 -2.05 3.01
CA PHE A 55 -3.67 -2.66 3.47
C PHE A 55 -3.62 -2.97 4.97
N PHE A 56 -2.55 -3.63 5.42
CA PHE A 56 -2.36 -3.92 6.83
C PHE A 56 -2.17 -2.66 7.67
N LEU A 57 -1.39 -1.69 7.18
CA LEU A 57 -1.14 -0.43 7.88
C LEU A 57 -2.42 0.38 8.06
N ILE A 58 -3.24 0.48 7.01
CA ILE A 58 -4.53 1.18 7.03
C ILE A 58 -5.47 0.50 8.03
N ILE A 59 -5.67 -0.81 7.90
CA ILE A 59 -6.60 -1.52 8.78
C ILE A 59 -6.11 -1.48 10.23
N PHE A 60 -4.82 -1.69 10.50
CA PHE A 60 -4.35 -1.79 11.88
C PHE A 60 -4.14 -0.44 12.56
N MET A 61 -3.83 0.62 11.82
CA MET A 61 -3.59 1.95 12.39
C MET A 61 -4.86 2.80 12.37
N ILE A 62 -5.60 2.84 11.26
CA ILE A 62 -6.77 3.71 11.14
C ILE A 62 -7.92 3.19 11.99
N TYR A 63 -8.09 1.86 12.09
CA TYR A 63 -9.14 1.25 12.91
C TYR A 63 -9.11 1.70 14.39
N PRO A 64 -8.00 1.52 15.15
CA PRO A 64 -7.96 1.96 16.54
C PRO A 64 -8.04 3.48 16.67
N ILE A 65 -7.50 4.25 15.71
CA ILE A 65 -7.59 5.72 15.73
C ILE A 65 -9.04 6.18 15.62
N ILE A 66 -9.78 5.69 14.63
CA ILE A 66 -11.19 6.06 14.45
C ILE A 66 -12.00 5.67 15.68
N ASN A 67 -11.82 4.45 16.20
CA ASN A 67 -12.52 4.00 17.39
C ASN A 67 -12.18 4.88 18.62
N ALA A 68 -10.91 5.21 18.84
CA ALA A 68 -10.49 6.06 19.95
C ALA A 68 -11.09 7.46 19.88
N ILE A 69 -11.10 8.06 18.68
CA ILE A 69 -11.71 9.37 18.44
C ILE A 69 -13.21 9.31 18.71
N LEU A 70 -13.91 8.31 18.19
CA LEU A 70 -15.36 8.18 18.43
C LEU A 70 -15.66 8.02 19.92
N MET A 71 -14.90 7.18 20.62
CA MET A 71 -15.07 6.97 22.06
C MET A 71 -14.82 8.24 22.88
N SER A 72 -13.85 9.08 22.52
CA SER A 72 -13.57 10.31 23.28
C SER A 72 -14.68 11.36 23.18
N PHE A 73 -15.41 11.41 22.07
CA PHE A 73 -16.59 12.28 21.89
C PHE A 73 -17.89 11.71 22.47
N ILE A 74 -17.89 10.48 22.98
CA ILE A 74 -19.07 9.85 23.59
C ILE A 74 -18.95 9.93 25.12
N ASN A 75 -19.88 10.64 25.76
CA ASN A 75 -19.94 10.75 27.22
C ASN A 75 -20.53 9.47 27.82
N ASN A 76 -19.94 9.00 28.91
CA ASN A 76 -20.32 7.75 29.60
C ASN A 76 -20.30 6.51 28.68
N PHE A 77 -19.34 6.43 27.75
CA PHE A 77 -19.16 5.25 26.92
C PHE A 77 -18.87 4.01 27.78
N TYR A 78 -19.64 2.95 27.58
CA TYR A 78 -19.41 1.63 28.18
C TYR A 78 -19.67 0.55 27.14
N TRP A 79 -18.94 -0.57 27.23
CA TRP A 79 -19.11 -1.68 26.31
C TRP A 79 -20.35 -2.49 26.64
N VAL A 80 -21.33 -2.49 25.73
CA VAL A 80 -22.54 -3.33 25.86
C VAL A 80 -22.20 -4.79 25.54
N GLY A 81 -22.35 -5.67 26.54
CA GLY A 81 -22.25 -7.12 26.36
C GLY A 81 -23.33 -7.63 25.41
N GLY A 82 -22.93 -8.37 24.36
CA GLY A 82 -23.84 -8.92 23.34
C GLY A 82 -23.85 -8.18 21.99
N SER A 83 -23.20 -7.02 21.89
CA SER A 83 -23.06 -6.28 20.62
C SER A 83 -22.17 -6.99 19.57
N ASN A 84 -21.30 -7.93 19.99
CA ASN A 84 -20.36 -8.68 19.15
C ASN A 84 -19.52 -7.81 18.18
N SER A 85 -19.42 -6.52 18.47
CA SER A 85 -18.86 -5.52 17.55
C SER A 85 -17.76 -4.75 18.25
N SER A 86 -16.58 -4.75 17.63
CA SER A 86 -15.41 -4.02 18.12
C SER A 86 -15.40 -2.55 17.67
N PHE A 87 -16.40 -2.12 16.88
CA PHE A 87 -16.55 -0.74 16.43
C PHE A 87 -17.30 0.10 17.49
N ALA A 88 -16.71 1.24 17.87
CA ALA A 88 -17.26 2.13 18.88
C ALA A 88 -18.66 2.64 18.50
N ILE A 89 -18.90 2.94 17.22
CA ILE A 89 -20.19 3.47 16.75
C ILE A 89 -21.32 2.43 16.84
N ILE A 90 -21.01 1.16 16.59
CA ILE A 90 -21.99 0.07 16.66
C ILE A 90 -22.35 -0.18 18.13
N ASN A 91 -21.34 -0.14 19.01
CA ASN A 91 -21.58 -0.25 20.43
C ASN A 91 -22.37 0.93 20.99
N TYR A 92 -22.13 2.15 20.49
CA TYR A 92 -22.89 3.34 20.85
C TYR A 92 -24.39 3.19 20.58
N PHE A 93 -24.78 2.75 19.38
CA PHE A 93 -26.19 2.51 19.07
C PHE A 93 -26.80 1.44 19.99
N ALA A 94 -26.06 0.34 20.21
CA ALA A 94 -26.48 -0.68 21.16
C ALA A 94 -26.61 -0.13 22.59
N ALA A 95 -25.77 0.83 23.00
CA ALA A 95 -25.80 1.43 24.33
C ALA A 95 -27.03 2.32 24.53
N ILE A 96 -27.42 3.10 23.52
CA ILE A 96 -28.68 3.87 23.55
C ILE A 96 -29.87 2.92 23.72
N ASP A 97 -29.94 1.84 22.93
CA ASP A 97 -31.06 0.88 22.99
C ASP A 97 -31.11 0.08 24.30
N ASN A 98 -29.95 -0.15 24.92
CA ASN A 98 -29.81 -0.86 26.21
C ASN A 98 -29.77 0.09 27.41
N THR A 99 -30.15 1.37 27.25
CA THR A 99 -30.22 2.34 28.36
C THR A 99 -31.38 1.97 29.29
N ARG A 100 -31.16 0.95 30.14
CA ARG A 100 -32.09 0.48 31.18
C ARG A 100 -31.74 0.96 32.58
N SER A 101 -30.77 1.88 32.73
CA SER A 101 -30.27 2.25 34.05
C SER A 101 -29.72 3.69 34.14
N GLY A 102 -30.42 4.69 33.60
CA GLY A 102 -30.13 6.11 33.88
C GLY A 102 -28.75 6.66 33.46
N ILE A 103 -27.94 5.86 32.77
CA ILE A 103 -26.68 6.28 32.17
C ILE A 103 -27.00 6.72 30.74
N GLU A 104 -27.25 8.01 30.56
CA GLU A 104 -27.48 8.59 29.24
C GLU A 104 -26.16 8.70 28.51
N VAL A 105 -26.03 7.94 27.42
CA VAL A 105 -24.88 8.00 26.52
C VAL A 105 -25.16 9.09 25.49
N SER A 106 -24.34 10.13 25.48
CA SER A 106 -24.57 11.32 24.65
C SER A 106 -23.29 11.77 23.95
N TRP A 107 -23.43 12.28 22.72
CA TRP A 107 -22.34 12.89 21.98
C TRP A 107 -22.01 14.26 22.56
N GLY A 108 -20.73 14.55 22.76
CA GLY A 108 -20.31 15.88 23.17
C GLY A 108 -18.83 16.00 23.46
N VAL A 109 -18.42 17.22 23.77
CA VAL A 109 -17.03 17.57 24.09
C VAL A 109 -16.76 17.63 25.60
N LEU A 110 -17.75 17.27 26.42
CA LEU A 110 -17.66 17.39 27.88
C LEU A 110 -16.50 16.57 28.46
N ASN A 111 -16.22 15.38 27.92
CA ASN A 111 -15.05 14.59 28.30
C ASN A 111 -13.72 15.38 28.14
N TYR A 112 -13.58 16.15 27.06
CA TYR A 112 -12.39 16.97 26.83
C TYR A 112 -12.31 18.13 27.82
N ILE A 113 -13.41 18.87 27.99
CA ILE A 113 -13.47 19.99 28.94
C ILE A 113 -13.16 19.52 30.36
N LYS A 114 -13.71 18.36 30.75
CA LYS A 114 -13.46 17.70 32.03
C LYS A 114 -11.99 17.33 32.20
N CYS A 115 -11.36 16.75 31.18
CA CYS A 115 -9.94 16.41 31.20
C CYS A 115 -9.05 17.65 31.36
N PHE A 116 -9.34 18.72 30.61
CA PHE A 116 -8.57 19.97 30.68
C PHE A 116 -8.80 20.77 31.95
N SER A 117 -9.87 20.51 32.69
CA SER A 117 -10.16 21.17 33.97
C SER A 117 -9.60 20.38 35.16
N ASP A 118 -8.96 19.23 34.93
CA ASP A 118 -8.38 18.40 35.98
C ASP A 118 -6.94 18.83 36.30
N ASP A 119 -6.69 19.17 37.56
CA ASP A 119 -5.36 19.55 38.04
C ASP A 119 -4.34 18.41 37.90
N LEU A 120 -4.79 17.14 38.09
CA LEU A 120 -3.92 15.97 37.92
C LEU A 120 -3.49 15.79 36.47
N PHE A 121 -4.34 16.15 35.50
CA PHE A 121 -3.99 16.09 34.09
C PHE A 121 -2.85 17.07 33.77
N TRP A 122 -2.94 18.31 34.24
CA TRP A 122 -1.88 19.30 34.05
C TRP A 122 -0.59 18.92 34.78
N GLN A 123 -0.69 18.34 35.98
CA GLN A 123 0.47 17.84 36.71
C GLN A 123 1.16 16.69 35.95
N ALA A 124 0.40 15.73 35.44
CA ALA A 124 0.95 14.61 34.66
C ALA A 124 1.57 15.10 33.34
N LEU A 125 0.94 16.06 32.66
CA LEU A 125 1.45 16.66 31.44
C LEU A 125 2.75 17.43 31.71
N GLY A 126 2.80 18.22 32.79
CA GLY A 126 4.00 18.93 33.21
C GLY A 126 5.16 18.00 33.58
N ASN A 127 4.88 16.93 34.33
CA ASN A 127 5.87 15.90 34.67
C ASN A 127 6.43 15.23 33.41
N THR A 128 5.56 14.83 32.47
CA THR A 128 5.98 14.21 31.20
C THR A 128 6.80 15.19 30.35
N GLY A 129 6.35 16.45 30.26
CA GLY A 129 7.07 17.50 29.54
C GLY A 129 8.45 17.76 30.15
N MET A 130 8.56 17.79 31.48
CA MET A 130 9.84 17.96 32.17
C MET A 130 10.80 16.81 31.87
N ILE A 131 10.30 15.56 31.88
CA ILE A 131 11.08 14.38 31.51
C ILE A 131 11.56 14.49 30.06
N VAL A 132 10.71 14.86 29.12
CA VAL A 132 11.10 14.98 27.70
C VAL A 132 12.16 16.07 27.51
N ILE A 133 11.99 17.24 28.15
CA ILE A 133 12.93 18.36 28.06
C ILE A 133 14.32 17.98 28.59
N ILE A 134 14.41 17.15 29.63
CA ILE A 134 15.70 16.72 30.18
C ILE A 134 16.27 15.52 29.40
N SER A 135 15.43 14.53 29.08
CA SER A 135 15.87 13.25 28.49
C SER A 135 16.31 13.39 27.04
N VAL A 136 15.64 14.22 26.23
CA VAL A 136 15.99 14.36 24.80
C VAL A 136 17.38 14.97 24.62
N PRO A 137 17.75 16.11 25.25
CA PRO A 137 19.11 16.63 25.15
C PRO A 137 20.15 15.68 25.77
N LEU A 138 19.84 15.07 26.91
CA LEU A 138 20.74 14.13 27.57
C LEU A 138 21.10 12.96 26.64
N THR A 139 20.10 12.35 26.00
CA THR A 139 20.32 11.23 25.06
C THR A 139 21.09 11.67 23.83
N ILE A 140 20.86 12.87 23.30
CA ILE A 140 21.64 13.44 22.19
C ILE A 140 23.11 13.63 22.58
N ILE A 141 23.38 14.20 23.77
CA ILE A 141 24.75 14.43 24.26
C ILE A 141 25.49 13.09 24.42
N ILE A 142 24.85 12.11 25.06
CA ILE A 142 25.46 10.78 25.26
C ILE A 142 25.71 10.09 23.92
N ALA A 143 24.74 10.11 23.00
CA ALA A 143 24.90 9.54 21.66
C ALA A 143 26.05 10.19 20.89
N LEU A 144 26.18 11.53 20.97
CA LEU A 144 27.25 12.28 20.33
C LEU A 144 28.62 11.99 20.96
N LEU A 145 28.71 11.91 22.29
CA LEU A 145 29.95 11.57 22.98
C LEU A 145 30.45 10.18 22.59
N ILE A 146 29.56 9.17 22.58
CA ILE A 146 29.92 7.81 22.16
C ILE A 146 30.38 7.80 20.70
N ALA A 147 29.69 8.53 19.81
CA ALA A 147 30.06 8.60 18.40
C ALA A 147 31.39 9.31 18.13
N VAL A 148 31.83 10.24 18.99
CA VAL A 148 33.13 10.92 18.87
C VAL A 148 34.26 10.09 19.50
N CYS A 149 33.96 9.30 20.53
CA CYS A 149 34.95 8.47 21.22
C CYS A 149 35.27 7.15 20.50
N ILE A 150 34.42 6.70 19.58
CA ILE A 150 34.62 5.54 18.71
C ILE A 150 35.20 6.01 17.37
#